data_AF-A0A535FTD1-F1
#
_entry.id   AF-A0A535FTD1-F1
#
_cell.length_a   1.000
_cell.length_b   1.000
_cell.length_c   1.000
_cell.angle_alpha   90.00
_cell.angle_beta   90.00
_cell.angle_gamma   90.00
#
_symmetry.space_group_name_H-M   'P 1'
#
loop_
_entity.id
_entity.type
_entity.pdbx_description
1 polymer ?
#
loop_
_entity_poly.entity_id
_entity_poly.type
_entity_poly.pdbx_seq_one_letter_code
_entity_poly.pdbx_strand_id
1 'polypeptide(L)'
;MKNSSATPETSTERPEISTKRPNLLINRNFALLWSGQIISIVGDFVFDTILILWIATLIAQGQSWAPLAVSGILLSASLPVFIIGPIAGVFVDRWNKRRTMLWMDALRAILILLLLLPA
;
A
#
# COMPACT_ATOMS: atom_id res chain seq x y z
N MET A 1 52.79 34.68 41.41
CA MET A 1 53.67 33.98 40.44
C MET A 1 53.88 32.59 41.03
N LYS A 2 53.57 31.46 40.40
CA LYS A 2 53.26 31.16 39.00
C LYS A 2 52.70 29.71 39.03
N ASN A 3 51.79 29.41 38.10
CA ASN A 3 51.47 28.12 37.49
C ASN A 3 51.17 26.87 38.33
N SER A 4 49.88 26.75 38.70
CA SER A 4 49.13 25.50 38.52
C SER A 4 49.14 25.13 37.04
N SER A 5 50.04 24.26 36.60
CA SER A 5 50.09 23.73 35.23
C SER A 5 49.51 22.33 35.22
N ALA A 6 48.38 22.20 34.52
CA ALA A 6 47.69 20.97 34.20
C ALA A 6 48.61 19.91 33.59
N THR A 7 48.23 18.66 33.85
CA THR A 7 48.69 17.41 33.26
C THR A 7 48.68 17.43 31.72
N PRO A 8 49.61 16.74 31.04
CA PRO A 8 49.30 16.08 29.78
C PRO A 8 48.98 14.63 30.14
N GLU A 9 47.72 14.37 30.51
CA GLU A 9 47.21 13.01 30.36
C GLU A 9 47.17 12.76 28.86
N THR A 10 48.18 12.04 28.36
CA THR A 10 48.16 11.43 27.04
C THR A 10 47.12 10.31 27.09
N SER A 11 45.85 10.67 27.22
CA SER A 11 44.72 9.80 26.98
C SER A 11 44.81 9.44 25.51
N THR A 12 45.36 8.25 25.26
CA THR A 12 45.29 7.60 23.97
C THR A 12 43.81 7.34 23.72
N GLU A 13 43.10 8.34 23.18
CA GLU A 13 41.79 8.16 22.57
C GLU A 13 42.00 7.23 21.38
N ARG A 14 41.96 5.92 21.66
CA ARG A 14 41.67 4.93 20.62
C ARG A 14 40.38 5.42 19.95
N PRO A 15 40.33 5.52 18.61
CA PRO A 15 39.07 5.82 17.96
C PRO A 15 38.10 4.71 18.35
N GLU A 16 37.11 5.02 19.17
CA GLU A 16 35.95 4.16 19.37
C GLU A 16 35.32 4.02 17.99
N ILE A 17 35.58 2.88 17.35
CA ILE A 17 34.89 2.49 16.13
C ILE A 17 33.46 2.22 16.58
N SER A 18 32.63 3.28 16.58
CA SER A 18 31.18 3.19 16.69
C SER A 18 30.73 2.29 15.54
N THR A 19 30.58 0.99 15.84
CA THR A 19 30.06 -0.02 14.94
C THR A 19 28.57 0.28 14.74
N LYS A 20 28.30 1.27 13.89
CA LYS A 20 26.99 1.57 13.36
C LYS A 20 26.58 0.33 12.58
N ARG A 21 25.82 -0.57 13.23
CA ARG A 21 25.29 -1.78 12.61
C ARG A 21 24.66 -1.35 11.29
N PRO A 22 25.00 -1.99 10.15
CA PRO A 22 24.34 -1.66 8.91
C PRO A 22 22.86 -1.90 9.15
N ASN A 23 22.05 -0.83 9.10
CA ASN A 23 20.61 -0.96 9.04
C ASN A 23 20.33 -1.73 7.75
N LEU A 24 20.19 -3.05 7.87
CA LEU A 24 19.74 -3.90 6.78
C LEU A 24 18.46 -3.26 6.25
N LEU A 25 18.47 -2.89 4.98
CA LEU A 25 17.57 -1.92 4.35
C LEU A 25 16.09 -2.38 4.24
N ILE A 26 15.69 -3.39 5.02
CA ILE A 26 14.32 -3.88 5.11
C ILE A 26 13.96 -3.98 6.59
N ASN A 27 13.23 -2.98 7.07
CA ASN A 27 12.52 -3.09 8.34
C ASN A 27 11.49 -4.22 8.20
N ARG A 28 11.39 -5.13 9.18
CA ARG A 28 10.40 -6.21 9.20
C ARG A 28 8.97 -5.70 8.94
N ASN A 29 8.63 -4.53 9.45
CA ASN A 29 7.33 -3.90 9.20
C ASN A 29 7.14 -3.53 7.72
N PHE A 30 8.19 -3.06 7.06
CA PHE A 30 8.16 -2.77 5.63
C PHE A 30 8.01 -4.04 4.81
N ALA A 31 8.74 -5.12 5.13
CA ALA A 31 8.59 -6.42 4.46
C ALA A 31 7.16 -6.98 4.54
N LEU A 32 6.52 -6.86 5.71
CA LEU A 32 5.14 -7.30 5.92
C LEU A 32 4.14 -6.46 5.10
N LEU A 33 4.31 -5.13 5.08
CA LEU A 33 3.47 -4.27 4.23
C LEU A 33 3.68 -4.58 2.75
N TRP A 34 4.93 -4.77 2.33
CA TRP A 34 5.27 -4.98 0.93
C TRP A 34 4.74 -6.32 0.40
N SER A 35 4.88 -7.39 1.19
CA SER A 35 4.30 -8.70 0.84
C SER A 35 2.78 -8.67 0.78
N GLY A 36 2.11 -8.04 1.76
CA GLY A 36 0.65 -7.88 1.74
C GLY A 36 0.17 -7.05 0.53
N GLN A 37 0.90 -6.00 0.18
CA GLN A 37 0.59 -5.17 -0.97
C GLN A 37 0.73 -5.93 -2.29
N ILE A 38 1.78 -6.76 -2.44
CA ILE A 38 1.95 -7.58 -3.64
C ILE A 38 0.79 -8.55 -3.80
N ILE A 39 0.43 -9.25 -2.74
CA ILE A 39 -0.68 -10.21 -2.77
C ILE A 39 -1.98 -9.50 -3.15
N SER A 40 -2.24 -8.32 -2.59
CA SER A 40 -3.43 -7.53 -2.88
C SER A 40 -3.48 -7.08 -4.33
N ILE A 41 -2.37 -6.56 -4.87
CA ILE A 41 -2.28 -6.11 -6.27
C ILE A 41 -2.47 -7.29 -7.24
N VAL A 42 -1.87 -8.45 -6.95
CA VAL A 42 -2.06 -9.65 -7.76
C VAL A 42 -3.52 -10.11 -7.71
N GLY A 43 -4.13 -10.08 -6.53
CA GLY A 43 -5.55 -10.39 -6.35
C GLY A 43 -6.45 -9.47 -7.18
N ASP A 44 -6.18 -8.17 -7.17
CA ASP A 44 -6.92 -7.17 -7.95
C ASP A 44 -6.83 -7.46 -9.46
N PHE A 45 -5.63 -7.75 -9.99
CA PHE A 45 -5.47 -8.09 -11.40
C PHE A 45 -6.24 -9.36 -11.80
N VAL A 46 -6.20 -10.39 -10.95
CA VAL A 46 -6.93 -11.64 -11.18
C VAL A 46 -8.43 -11.37 -11.14
N PHE A 47 -8.90 -10.62 -10.15
CA PHE A 47 -10.31 -10.27 -9.98
C PHE A 47 -10.83 -9.48 -11.19
N ASP A 48 -10.14 -8.43 -11.61
CA ASP A 48 -10.55 -7.60 -12.77
C ASP A 48 -10.60 -8.43 -14.05
N THR A 49 -9.60 -9.30 -14.27
CA THR A 49 -9.57 -10.19 -15.44
C THR A 49 -10.75 -11.15 -15.45
N ILE A 50 -11.02 -11.80 -14.32
CA ILE A 50 -12.16 -12.72 -14.18
C ILE A 50 -13.48 -11.97 -14.36
N LEU A 51 -13.61 -10.79 -13.77
CA LEU A 51 -14.82 -9.97 -13.85
C LEU A 51 -15.13 -9.56 -15.30
N ILE A 52 -14.11 -9.11 -16.05
CA ILE A 52 -14.24 -8.79 -17.47
C ILE A 52 -14.67 -10.02 -18.28
N LEU A 53 -14.01 -11.16 -18.06
CA LEU A 53 -14.35 -12.40 -18.76
C LEU A 53 -15.76 -12.87 -18.42
N TRP A 54 -16.15 -12.81 -17.15
CA TRP A 54 -17.49 -13.19 -16.68
C TRP A 54 -18.57 -12.34 -17.33
N ILE A 55 -18.38 -11.03 -17.39
CA ILE A 55 -19.32 -10.12 -18.05
C ILE A 55 -19.36 -10.40 -19.56
N ALA A 56 -18.21 -10.52 -20.23
CA ALA A 56 -18.15 -10.69 -21.67
C ALA A 56 -18.70 -12.05 -22.16
N THR A 57 -18.50 -13.12 -21.38
CA THR A 57 -18.79 -14.50 -21.82
C THR A 57 -20.09 -15.06 -21.28
N LEU A 58 -20.55 -14.62 -20.10
CA LEU A 58 -21.74 -15.19 -19.46
C LEU A 58 -22.90 -14.19 -19.36
N ILE A 59 -22.63 -12.92 -19.08
CA ILE A 59 -23.69 -11.92 -18.86
C ILE A 59 -24.09 -11.24 -20.18
N ALA A 60 -23.12 -10.79 -20.96
CA ALA A 60 -23.33 -9.98 -22.15
C ALA A 60 -23.05 -10.76 -23.45
N GLN A 61 -23.06 -12.10 -23.38
CA GLN A 61 -22.75 -12.94 -24.54
C GLN A 61 -23.71 -12.65 -25.70
N GLY A 62 -23.18 -12.25 -26.85
CA GLY A 62 -23.96 -11.92 -28.05
C GLY A 62 -24.74 -10.60 -27.96
N GLN A 63 -24.55 -9.82 -26.89
CA GLN A 63 -25.22 -8.53 -26.72
C GLN A 63 -24.39 -7.39 -27.32
N SER A 64 -25.06 -6.49 -28.05
CA SER A 64 -24.42 -5.31 -28.65
C SER A 64 -23.84 -4.33 -27.62
N TRP A 65 -24.35 -4.37 -26.39
CA TRP A 65 -23.89 -3.52 -25.28
C TRP A 65 -22.71 -4.12 -24.48
N ALA A 66 -22.24 -5.32 -24.80
CA ALA A 66 -21.11 -5.95 -24.10
C ALA A 66 -19.85 -5.05 -23.99
N PRO A 67 -19.43 -4.31 -25.05
CA PRO A 67 -18.30 -3.39 -24.95
C PRO A 67 -18.54 -2.22 -24.00
N LEU A 68 -19.80 -1.76 -23.87
CA LEU A 68 -20.18 -0.72 -22.93
C LEU A 68 -20.10 -1.21 -21.48
N ALA A 69 -20.51 -2.46 -21.23
CA ALA A 69 -20.40 -3.04 -19.89
C ALA A 69 -18.94 -3.23 -19.46
N VAL A 70 -18.09 -3.75 -20.35
CA VAL A 70 -16.65 -3.91 -20.07
C VAL A 70 -15.98 -2.54 -19.85
N SER A 71 -16.27 -1.53 -20.67
CA SER A 71 -15.74 -0.18 -20.45
C SER A 71 -16.29 0.46 -19.17
N GLY A 72 -17.52 0.12 -18.76
CA GLY A 72 -18.11 0.51 -17.48
C GLY A 72 -17.30 0.05 -16.26
N ILE A 73 -16.69 -1.14 -16.30
CA ILE A 73 -15.81 -1.64 -15.23
C ILE A 73 -14.61 -0.70 -15.05
N LEU A 74 -13.93 -0.37 -16.15
CA LEU A 74 -12.75 0.50 -16.15
C LEU A 74 -13.09 1.91 -15.65
N LEU A 75 -14.24 2.44 -16.09
CA LEU A 75 -14.74 3.73 -15.62
C LEU A 75 -15.06 3.69 -14.13
N SER A 76 -15.69 2.62 -13.64
CA SER A 76 -16.01 2.48 -12.22
C SER A 76 -14.75 2.40 -11.34
N ALA A 77 -13.65 1.85 -11.84
CA ALA A 77 -12.37 1.82 -11.12
C ALA A 77 -11.66 3.19 -11.15
N SER A 78 -11.69 3.89 -12.29
CA SER A 78 -10.88 5.10 -12.51
C SER A 78 -11.56 6.38 -12.05
N LEU A 79 -12.87 6.50 -12.30
CA LEU A 79 -13.63 7.73 -12.11
C LEU A 79 -13.69 8.19 -10.64
N PRO A 80 -13.90 7.30 -9.64
CA PRO A 80 -13.82 7.68 -8.24
C PRO A 80 -12.43 8.20 -7.86
N VAL A 81 -11.35 7.61 -8.41
CA VAL A 81 -9.98 8.05 -8.13
C VAL A 81 -9.76 9.48 -8.63
N PHE A 82 -10.24 9.82 -9.82
CA PHE A 82 -10.10 11.17 -10.37
C PHE A 82 -10.93 12.22 -9.61
N ILE A 83 -12.16 11.89 -9.23
CA ILE A 83 -13.06 12.85 -8.59
C ILE A 83 -12.76 12.98 -7.10
N ILE A 84 -12.62 11.85 -6.41
CA ILE A 84 -12.48 11.78 -4.96
C ILE A 84 -11.02 11.92 -4.55
N GLY A 85 -10.06 11.50 -5.39
CA GLY A 85 -8.62 11.49 -5.07
C GLY A 85 -8.08 12.81 -4.50
N PRO A 86 -8.34 13.98 -5.12
CA PRO A 86 -7.87 15.28 -4.60
C PRO A 86 -8.43 15.59 -3.22
N ILE A 87 -9.72 15.29 -3.00
CA ILE A 87 -10.39 15.52 -1.72
C ILE A 87 -9.86 14.54 -0.68
N ALA A 88 -9.80 13.26 -1.03
CA ALA A 88 -9.30 12.19 -0.18
C ALA A 88 -7.86 12.43 0.27
N GLY A 89 -7.00 12.99 -0.59
CA GLY A 89 -5.61 13.34 -0.24
C GLY A 89 -5.53 14.28 0.97
N VAL A 90 -6.36 15.33 0.99
CA VAL A 90 -6.41 16.31 2.10
C VAL A 90 -6.80 15.65 3.43
N PHE A 91 -7.71 14.67 3.39
CA PHE A 91 -8.16 13.95 4.59
C PHE A 91 -7.18 12.85 5.01
N VAL A 92 -6.63 12.10 4.07
CA VAL A 92 -5.70 10.98 4.33
C VAL A 92 -4.40 11.46 4.97
N ASP A 93 -3.93 12.65 4.62
CA ASP A 93 -2.74 13.25 5.24
C ASP A 93 -2.92 13.51 6.74
N ARG A 94 -4.18 13.66 7.21
CA ARG A 94 -4.51 13.91 8.61
C ARG A 94 -4.83 12.64 9.40
N TRP A 95 -5.03 11.51 8.72
CA TRP A 95 -5.46 10.26 9.34
C TRP A 95 -4.29 9.32 9.63
N ASN A 96 -4.52 8.37 10.54
CA ASN A 96 -3.54 7.33 10.83
C ASN A 96 -3.49 6.33 9.66
N LYS A 97 -2.47 6.45 8.82
CA LYS A 97 -2.25 5.64 7.60
C LYS A 97 -2.43 4.14 7.81
N ARG A 98 -1.94 3.59 8.93
CA ARG A 98 -2.05 2.16 9.24
C ARG A 98 -3.49 1.74 9.51
N ARG A 99 -4.25 2.56 10.24
CA ARG A 99 -5.67 2.28 10.51
C ARG A 99 -6.49 2.41 9.24
N THR A 100 -6.24 3.46 8.45
CA THR A 100 -6.94 3.67 7.18
C THR A 100 -6.76 2.49 6.25
N MET A 101 -5.52 2.00 6.07
CA MET A 101 -5.24 0.83 5.24
C MET A 101 -6.03 -0.40 5.71
N LEU A 102 -5.96 -0.73 7.01
CA LEU A 102 -6.66 -1.89 7.56
C LEU A 102 -8.18 -1.82 7.36
N TRP A 103 -8.79 -0.64 7.59
CA TRP A 103 -10.22 -0.46 7.41
C TRP A 103 -10.66 -0.56 5.94
N MET A 104 -9.86 -0.01 5.02
CA MET A 104 -10.17 -0.08 3.59
C MET A 104 -10.00 -1.49 3.03
N ASP A 105 -8.97 -2.22 3.47
CA ASP A 105 -8.78 -3.62 3.07
C ASP A 105 -9.87 -4.53 3.65
N ALA A 106 -10.29 -4.29 4.90
CA ALA A 106 -11.41 -5.01 5.50
C ALA A 106 -12.73 -4.73 4.78
N LEU A 107 -13.01 -3.45 4.46
CA LEU A 107 -14.19 -3.07 3.68
C LEU A 107 -14.18 -3.73 2.30
N ARG A 108 -13.03 -3.74 1.62
CA ARG A 108 -12.85 -4.41 0.33
C ARG A 108 -13.17 -5.91 0.44
N ALA A 109 -12.62 -6.60 1.44
CA ALA A 109 -12.89 -8.01 1.65
C ALA A 109 -14.38 -8.29 1.86
N ILE A 110 -15.08 -7.44 2.62
CA ILE A 110 -16.53 -7.54 2.84
C ILE A 110 -17.29 -7.36 1.52
N LEU A 111 -16.94 -6.36 0.70
CA LEU A 111 -17.59 -6.11 -0.59
C LEU A 111 -17.41 -7.28 -1.56
N ILE A 112 -16.21 -7.86 -1.63
CA ILE A 112 -15.93 -9.03 -2.46
C ILE A 112 -16.71 -10.24 -1.95
N LEU A 113 -16.75 -10.45 -0.63
CA LEU A 113 -17.53 -11.53 -0.04
C LEU A 113 -19.01 -11.38 -0.37
N LEU A 114 -19.55 -10.17 -0.28
CA LEU A 114 -20.94 -9.88 -0.64
C LEU A 114 -21.22 -10.16 -2.12
N LEU A 115 -20.30 -9.81 -3.01
CA LEU A 115 -20.40 -10.14 -4.44
C LEU A 115 -20.38 -11.65 -4.70
N LEU A 116 -19.61 -12.40 -3.92
CA LEU A 116 -19.51 -13.85 -4.04
C LEU A 116 -20.75 -14.58 -3.51
N LEU A 117 -21.47 -14.00 -2.55
CA LEU A 117 -22.69 -14.61 -2.02
C LEU A 117 -23.72 -14.71 -3.15
N PRO A 118 -24.20 -15.93 -3.49
CA PRO A 118 -25.26 -16.07 -4.46
C PRO A 118 -26.52 -15.40 -3.93
N ALA A 119 -27.03 -14.43 -4.69
CA ALA A 119 -28.35 -13.84 -4.50
C ALA A 119 -29.45 -14.77 -5.01
#